data_AF-A0A528ENK4-F1
#
_entry.id   AF-A0A528ENK4-F1
#
_cell.length_a   1.000
_cell.length_b   1.000
_cell.length_c   1.000
_cell.angle_alpha   90.00
_cell.angle_beta   90.00
_cell.angle_gamma   90.00
#
_symmetry.space_group_name_H-M   'P 1'
#
loop_
_entity.id
_entity.type
_entity.pdbx_description
1 polymer ?
#
loop_
_entity_poly.entity_id
_entity_poly.type
_entity_poly.pdbx_seq_one_letter_code
_entity_poly.pdbx_strand_id
1 'polypeptide(L)'
;MSKKKILLAGESWVSTATHIKGFDQFPTVTYHTGADELLTALKATDFDVTFMPAHEAQRSFPQTMEALSAYDAVVLSDIGANTLLLHPDTWVHSKPTPNRLRLLRDYVRDGGGLLMFGGYYSFQGINGGARYRKTPVEEV
;
A
#
# COMPACT_ATOMS: atom_id res chain seq x y z
N MET A 1 20.93 2.15 -19.54
CA MET A 1 20.58 3.14 -18.51
C MET A 1 20.26 2.41 -17.22
N SER A 2 20.47 3.00 -16.04
CA SER A 2 20.03 2.37 -14.78
C SER A 2 18.51 2.25 -14.78
N LYS A 3 17.97 1.08 -14.41
CA LYS A 3 16.52 0.94 -14.20
C LYS A 3 16.05 1.86 -13.08
N LYS A 4 14.82 2.36 -13.20
CA LYS A 4 14.14 3.19 -12.21
C LYS A 4 13.45 2.31 -11.18
N LYS A 5 13.81 2.45 -9.90
CA LYS A 5 13.28 1.63 -8.81
C LYS A 5 11.95 2.17 -8.33
N ILE A 6 10.91 1.35 -8.40
CA ILE A 6 9.54 1.73 -8.06
C ILE A 6 9.04 0.82 -6.94
N LEU A 7 8.51 1.40 -5.86
CA LEU A 7 7.79 0.63 -4.84
C LEU A 7 6.29 0.69 -5.13
N LEU A 8 5.66 -0.44 -5.48
CA LEU A 8 4.21 -0.55 -5.57
C LEU A 8 3.65 -1.20 -4.30
N ALA A 9 2.97 -0.42 -3.47
CA ALA A 9 2.35 -0.91 -2.24
C ALA A 9 0.83 -1.00 -2.35
N GLY A 10 0.27 -2.16 -1.97
CA GLY A 10 -1.17 -2.41 -1.97
C GLY A 10 -1.59 -3.53 -2.92
N GLU A 11 -2.62 -3.32 -3.74
CA GLU A 11 -3.13 -4.23 -4.78
C GLU A 11 -3.25 -5.70 -4.35
N SER A 12 -3.64 -5.94 -3.11
CA SER A 12 -3.80 -7.29 -2.58
C SER A 12 -4.88 -7.31 -1.51
N TRP A 13 -5.68 -8.37 -1.47
CA TRP A 13 -6.72 -8.52 -0.47
C TRP A 13 -6.94 -9.99 -0.09
N VAL A 14 -7.48 -10.19 1.11
CA VAL A 14 -7.99 -11.47 1.57
C VAL A 14 -9.49 -11.36 1.71
N SER A 15 -10.23 -12.24 1.04
CA SER A 15 -11.68 -12.32 1.13
C SER A 15 -12.06 -13.52 1.98
N THR A 16 -12.96 -13.29 2.94
CA THR A 16 -13.69 -14.36 3.61
C THR A 16 -15.12 -14.40 3.07
N ALA A 17 -15.63 -15.59 2.80
CA ALA A 17 -17.00 -15.78 2.35
C ALA A 17 -17.64 -16.93 3.13
N THR A 18 -18.89 -16.74 3.53
CA THR A 18 -19.70 -17.80 4.16
C THR A 18 -20.67 -18.32 3.12
N HIS A 19 -20.57 -19.62 2.81
CA HIS A 19 -21.46 -20.31 1.89
C HIS A 19 -22.57 -20.98 2.68
N ILE A 20 -23.82 -20.73 2.31
CA ILE A 20 -24.99 -21.33 2.95
C ILE A 20 -25.70 -22.20 1.92
N LYS A 21 -25.93 -23.48 2.25
CA LYS A 21 -26.60 -24.47 1.39
C LYS A 21 -27.63 -25.24 2.20
N GLY A 22 -28.90 -24.83 2.11
CA GLY A 22 -29.95 -25.42 2.95
C GLY A 22 -29.67 -25.19 4.43
N PHE A 23 -29.50 -26.27 5.19
CA PHE A 23 -29.16 -26.23 6.62
C PHE A 23 -27.65 -26.00 6.88
N ASP A 24 -26.79 -26.26 5.89
CA ASP A 24 -25.35 -26.28 6.08
C ASP A 24 -24.71 -24.92 5.82
N GLN A 25 -23.63 -24.63 6.56
CA GLN A 25 -22.77 -23.47 6.33
C GLN A 25 -21.29 -23.85 6.36
N PHE A 26 -20.48 -23.22 5.49
CA PHE A 26 -19.03 -23.36 5.55
C PHE A 26 -18.31 -22.07 5.07
N PRO A 27 -17.17 -21.69 5.69
CA PRO A 27 -16.39 -20.55 5.27
C PRO A 27 -15.37 -20.91 4.18
N THR A 28 -15.03 -19.95 3.33
CA THR A 28 -13.85 -19.99 2.46
C THR A 28 -13.02 -18.73 2.62
N VAL A 29 -11.70 -18.86 2.55
CA VAL A 29 -10.77 -17.73 2.54
C VAL A 29 -9.95 -17.78 1.26
N THR A 30 -9.87 -16.67 0.54
CA THR A 30 -9.09 -16.54 -0.70
C THR A 30 -8.21 -15.31 -0.66
N TYR A 31 -6.99 -15.43 -1.17
CA TYR A 31 -6.07 -14.32 -1.36
C TYR A 31 -5.95 -13.99 -2.85
N HIS A 32 -5.91 -12.70 -3.19
CA HIS A 32 -5.82 -12.21 -4.55
C HIS A 32 -4.87 -11.03 -4.65
N THR A 33 -4.31 -10.83 -5.84
CA THR A 33 -3.52 -9.66 -6.23
C THR A 33 -4.16 -9.00 -7.45
N GLY A 34 -4.17 -7.66 -7.48
CA GLY A 34 -4.67 -6.86 -8.61
C GLY A 34 -3.56 -6.34 -9.52
N ALA A 35 -2.29 -6.47 -9.11
CA ALA A 35 -1.14 -5.88 -9.78
C ALA A 35 -0.55 -6.70 -10.94
N ASP A 36 -0.96 -7.96 -11.12
CA ASP A 36 -0.23 -8.94 -11.96
C ASP A 36 -0.06 -8.50 -13.42
N GLU A 37 -1.12 -7.96 -14.02
CA GLU A 37 -1.10 -7.45 -15.40
C GLU A 37 -0.21 -6.21 -15.54
N LEU A 38 -0.30 -5.29 -14.57
CA LEU A 38 0.56 -4.10 -14.53
C LEU A 38 2.04 -4.50 -14.40
N LEU A 39 2.36 -5.38 -13.46
CA LEU A 39 3.71 -5.87 -13.25
C LEU A 39 4.23 -6.59 -14.50
N THR A 40 3.39 -7.36 -15.18
CA THR A 40 3.74 -8.02 -16.43
C THR A 40 4.04 -7.03 -17.55
N ALA A 41 3.22 -5.98 -17.70
CA ALA A 41 3.47 -4.93 -18.68
C ALA A 41 4.76 -4.14 -18.42
N LEU A 42 5.06 -3.87 -17.14
CA LEU A 42 6.24 -3.10 -16.73
C LEU A 42 7.56 -3.89 -16.81
N LYS A 43 7.53 -5.23 -16.84
CA LYS A 43 8.76 -6.05 -16.99
C LYS A 43 9.57 -5.72 -18.25
N ALA A 44 8.90 -5.28 -19.32
CA ALA A 44 9.53 -4.94 -20.60
C ALA A 44 10.05 -3.50 -20.67
N THR A 45 9.92 -2.70 -19.60
CA THR A 45 10.34 -1.30 -19.58
C THR A 45 11.56 -1.08 -18.68
N ASP A 46 11.99 0.18 -18.56
CA ASP A 46 13.10 0.58 -17.67
C ASP A 46 12.69 0.71 -16.19
N PHE A 47 11.49 0.22 -15.81
CA PHE A 47 11.01 0.25 -14.43
C PHE A 47 11.33 -1.09 -13.74
N ASP A 48 11.99 -1.00 -12.59
CA ASP A 48 12.23 -2.12 -11.67
C ASP A 48 11.26 -2.01 -10.50
N VAL A 49 10.17 -2.77 -10.58
CA VAL A 49 9.04 -2.64 -9.64
C VAL A 49 9.15 -3.67 -8.52
N THR A 50 9.32 -3.19 -7.30
CA THR A 50 9.13 -3.96 -6.07
C THR A 50 7.65 -3.92 -5.70
N PHE A 51 6.96 -5.05 -5.84
CA PHE A 51 5.58 -5.18 -5.36
C PHE A 51 5.55 -5.56 -3.88
N MET A 52 4.78 -4.81 -3.10
CA MET A 52 4.59 -5.00 -1.66
C MET A 52 3.07 -5.11 -1.37
N PRO A 53 2.56 -6.34 -1.21
CA PRO A 53 1.17 -6.57 -0.84
C PRO A 53 0.76 -5.79 0.42
N ALA A 54 -0.52 -5.42 0.53
CA ALA A 54 -1.06 -4.64 1.64
C ALA A 54 -0.74 -5.24 3.04
N HIS A 55 -0.79 -6.56 3.18
CA HIS A 55 -0.49 -7.25 4.44
C HIS A 55 1.01 -7.20 4.80
N GLU A 56 1.89 -7.16 3.80
CA GLU A 56 3.32 -6.95 4.01
C GLU A 56 3.64 -5.47 4.30
N ALA A 57 3.00 -4.55 3.57
CA ALA A 57 3.17 -3.10 3.73
C ALA A 57 2.90 -2.63 5.16
N GLN A 58 1.99 -3.29 5.88
CA GLN A 58 1.73 -2.97 7.28
C GLN A 58 3.01 -2.99 8.13
N ARG A 59 3.91 -3.97 7.90
CA ARG A 59 5.17 -4.15 8.63
C ARG A 59 6.38 -3.59 7.86
N SER A 60 6.48 -3.93 6.58
CA SER A 60 7.71 -3.80 5.80
C SER A 60 7.81 -2.49 5.00
N PHE A 61 6.75 -1.69 4.92
CA PHE A 61 6.83 -0.39 4.23
C PHE A 61 7.89 0.50 4.91
N PRO A 62 8.76 1.20 4.13
CA PRO A 62 9.87 1.96 4.67
C PRO A 62 9.51 2.84 5.87
N GLN A 63 10.33 2.78 6.91
CA GLN A 63 10.14 3.53 8.15
C GLN A 63 11.13 4.69 8.31
N THR A 64 12.11 4.80 7.41
CA THR A 64 13.12 5.88 7.42
C THR A 64 13.26 6.51 6.04
N MET A 65 13.77 7.74 5.99
CA MET A 65 13.95 8.46 4.74
C MET A 65 14.96 7.75 3.84
N GLU A 66 16.04 7.23 4.41
CA GLU A 66 17.08 6.51 3.67
C GLU A 66 16.52 5.29 2.94
N ALA A 67 15.62 4.54 3.59
CA ALA A 67 14.98 3.38 3.00
C ALA A 67 13.95 3.77 1.91
N LEU A 68 13.26 4.91 2.07
CA LEU A 68 12.28 5.40 1.11
C LEU A 68 12.97 6.00 -0.14
N SER A 69 14.06 6.75 0.07
CA SER A 69 14.90 7.35 -0.98
C SER A 69 15.70 6.33 -1.80
N ALA A 70 15.65 5.04 -1.44
CA ALA A 70 16.14 3.96 -2.29
C ALA A 70 15.27 3.74 -3.54
N TYR A 71 14.06 4.30 -3.57
CA TYR A 71 13.11 4.24 -4.68
C TYR A 71 13.02 5.60 -5.40
N ASP A 72 13.04 5.57 -6.73
CA ASP A 72 12.79 6.75 -7.58
C ASP A 72 11.32 7.20 -7.48
N ALA A 73 10.39 6.26 -7.27
CA ALA A 73 8.99 6.57 -6.99
C ALA A 73 8.31 5.52 -6.10
N VAL A 74 7.24 5.95 -5.44
CA VAL A 74 6.33 5.13 -4.65
C VAL A 74 4.93 5.21 -5.27
N VAL A 75 4.29 4.06 -5.42
CA VAL A 75 2.92 3.92 -5.90
C VAL A 75 2.07 3.34 -4.78
N LEU A 76 1.03 4.06 -4.39
CA LEU A 76 0.00 3.58 -3.46
C LEU A 76 -1.24 3.21 -4.27
N SER A 77 -1.68 1.95 -4.17
CA SER A 77 -2.80 1.46 -4.98
C SER A 77 -3.68 0.50 -4.20
N ASP A 78 -4.96 0.84 -4.07
CA ASP A 78 -5.96 0.12 -3.29
C ASP A 78 -5.49 -0.27 -1.86
N ILE A 79 -4.85 0.69 -1.19
CA ILE A 79 -4.29 0.55 0.16
C ILE A 79 -4.71 1.71 1.05
N GLY A 80 -5.40 1.44 2.16
CA GLY A 80 -5.83 2.49 3.07
C GLY A 80 -4.70 3.07 3.94
N ALA A 81 -4.85 4.33 4.35
CA ALA A 81 -3.91 5.05 5.22
C ALA A 81 -3.62 4.29 6.52
N ASN A 82 -4.61 3.56 7.05
CA ASN A 82 -4.45 2.74 8.27
C ASN A 82 -3.34 1.71 8.14
N THR A 83 -3.15 1.08 6.98
CA THR A 83 -2.06 0.10 6.77
C THR A 83 -0.70 0.73 7.01
N LEU A 84 -0.52 2.00 6.61
CA LEU A 84 0.73 2.74 6.78
C LEU A 84 0.85 3.37 8.18
N LEU A 85 -0.26 3.67 8.85
CA LEU A 85 -0.24 4.30 10.20
C LEU A 85 -0.20 3.28 11.35
N LEU A 86 -0.79 2.11 11.18
CA LEU A 86 -0.98 1.11 12.24
C LEU A 86 0.02 -0.05 12.09
N HIS A 87 1.31 0.27 12.19
CA HIS A 87 2.37 -0.74 12.24
C HIS A 87 2.09 -1.73 13.40
N PRO A 88 2.43 -3.03 13.27
CA PRO A 88 2.17 -4.01 14.34
C PRO A 88 2.78 -3.62 15.69
N ASP A 89 3.95 -2.97 15.71
CA ASP A 89 4.52 -2.44 16.96
C ASP A 89 3.65 -1.35 17.60
N THR A 90 2.98 -0.49 16.82
CA THR A 90 2.04 0.51 17.37
C THR A 90 0.72 -0.10 17.76
N TRP A 91 0.11 -0.92 16.87
CA TRP A 91 -1.23 -1.45 17.10
C TRP A 91 -1.27 -2.57 18.15
N VAL A 92 -0.32 -3.51 18.10
CA VAL A 92 -0.31 -4.70 18.97
C VAL A 92 0.53 -4.48 20.22
N HIS A 93 1.63 -3.73 20.11
CA HIS A 93 2.63 -3.61 21.18
C HIS A 93 2.69 -2.21 21.82
N SER A 94 1.83 -1.28 21.40
CA SER A 94 1.77 0.10 21.92
C SER A 94 3.12 0.84 21.89
N LYS A 95 4.00 0.48 20.95
CA LYS A 95 5.29 1.12 20.76
C LYS A 95 5.18 2.26 19.75
N PRO A 96 5.86 3.39 19.98
CA PRO A 96 5.94 4.45 18.98
C PRO A 96 6.61 3.95 17.69
N THR A 97 6.00 4.23 16.54
CA THR A 97 6.64 4.08 15.22
C THR A 97 6.56 5.39 14.43
N PRO A 98 7.41 5.60 13.41
CA PRO A 98 7.33 6.77 12.55
C PRO A 98 5.97 6.91 11.86
N ASN A 99 5.52 8.15 11.66
CA ASN A 99 4.35 8.41 10.83
C ASN A 99 4.77 8.34 9.35
N ARG A 100 4.51 7.19 8.72
CA ARG A 100 4.90 6.93 7.32
C ARG A 100 4.22 7.85 6.30
N LEU A 101 3.07 8.46 6.62
CA LEU A 101 2.46 9.46 5.74
C LEU A 101 3.22 10.78 5.75
N ARG A 102 3.72 11.22 6.92
CA ARG A 102 4.64 12.38 7.00
C ARG A 102 5.92 12.10 6.23
N LEU A 103 6.45 10.90 6.38
CA LEU A 103 7.66 10.47 5.67
C LEU A 103 7.47 10.52 4.14
N LEU A 104 6.33 10.05 3.63
CA LEU A 104 5.99 10.15 2.20
C LEU A 104 5.91 11.58 1.70
N ARG A 105 5.24 12.47 2.46
CA ARG A 105 5.19 13.89 2.12
C ARG A 105 6.59 14.51 2.03
N ASP A 106 7.43 14.24 3.02
CA ASP A 106 8.78 14.78 3.07
C ASP A 106 9.63 14.21 1.93
N TYR A 107 9.49 12.92 1.61
CA TYR A 107 10.12 12.29 0.46
C TYR A 107 9.75 12.95 -0.88
N VAL A 108 8.47 13.28 -1.08
CA VAL A 108 8.03 13.99 -2.29
C VAL A 108 8.61 15.40 -2.35
N ARG A 109 8.65 16.11 -1.21
CA ARG A 109 9.26 17.44 -1.13
C ARG A 109 10.77 17.41 -1.44
N ASP A 110 11.43 16.30 -1.14
CA ASP A 110 12.85 16.06 -1.46
C ASP A 110 13.07 15.56 -2.91
N GLY A 111 12.02 15.52 -3.74
CA GLY A 111 12.11 15.20 -5.17
C GLY A 111 11.73 13.76 -5.53
N GLY A 112 11.25 12.97 -4.57
CA GLY A 112 10.73 11.64 -4.81
C GLY A 112 9.39 11.64 -5.56
N GLY A 113 9.16 10.64 -6.41
CA GLY A 113 7.88 10.49 -7.12
C GLY A 113 6.82 9.81 -6.25
N LEU A 114 5.61 10.36 -6.16
CA LEU A 114 4.47 9.68 -5.54
C LEU A 114 3.30 9.59 -6.53
N LEU A 115 2.82 8.38 -6.74
CA LEU A 115 1.58 8.12 -7.49
C LEU A 115 0.57 7.45 -6.56
N MET A 116 -0.70 7.83 -6.70
CA MET A 116 -1.81 7.13 -6.07
C MET A 116 -2.83 6.71 -7.13
N PHE A 117 -3.03 5.39 -7.29
CA PHE A 117 -4.05 4.87 -8.19
C PHE A 117 -5.39 4.78 -7.47
N GLY A 118 -6.48 5.09 -8.18
CA GLY A 118 -7.83 5.03 -7.64
C GLY A 118 -8.28 3.60 -7.33
N GLY A 119 -9.16 3.46 -6.35
CA GLY A 119 -9.64 2.17 -5.85
C GLY A 119 -10.58 2.35 -4.67
N TYR A 120 -11.16 1.25 -4.19
CA TYR A 120 -12.05 1.28 -3.03
C TYR A 120 -11.29 1.66 -1.74
N TYR A 121 -10.00 1.35 -1.68
CA TYR A 121 -9.10 1.73 -0.59
C TYR A 121 -8.03 2.73 -1.04
N SER A 122 -8.37 3.67 -1.93
CA SER A 122 -7.53 4.84 -2.26
C SER A 122 -8.25 6.16 -1.99
N PHE A 123 -7.51 7.26 -1.84
CA PHE A 123 -8.07 8.59 -1.55
C PHE A 123 -9.00 8.60 -0.31
N GLN A 124 -10.31 8.77 -0.51
CA GLN A 124 -11.30 8.55 0.55
C GLN A 124 -11.87 7.14 0.53
N GLY A 125 -11.98 6.55 -0.65
CA GLY A 125 -12.41 5.17 -0.81
C GLY A 125 -13.89 4.96 -0.48
N ILE A 126 -14.29 3.71 -0.56
CA ILE A 126 -15.62 3.27 -0.19
C ILE A 126 -15.87 3.57 1.30
N ASN A 127 -17.03 4.17 1.61
CA ASN A 127 -17.43 4.55 2.97
C ASN A 127 -16.44 5.47 3.72
N GLY A 128 -15.53 6.15 3.01
CA GLY A 128 -14.46 6.93 3.66
C GLY A 128 -13.41 6.05 4.36
N GLY A 129 -13.28 4.79 3.95
CA GLY A 129 -12.42 3.78 4.58
C GLY A 129 -10.92 3.95 4.31
N ALA A 130 -10.54 4.55 3.18
CA ALA A 130 -9.13 4.75 2.81
C ALA A 130 -8.45 5.87 3.59
N ARG A 131 -9.21 6.92 3.94
CA ARG A 131 -8.83 7.97 4.93
C ARG A 131 -7.58 8.81 4.61
N TYR A 132 -7.32 9.16 3.35
CA TYR A 132 -6.20 10.07 2.99
C TYR A 132 -6.49 11.57 3.10
N ARG A 133 -7.74 12.01 3.09
CA ARG A 133 -8.15 13.40 3.36
C ARG A 133 -7.64 13.84 4.73
N LYS A 134 -7.08 15.04 4.79
CA LYS A 134 -6.43 15.64 5.96
C LYS A 134 -5.26 14.80 6.50
N THR A 135 -4.59 14.06 5.63
CA THR A 135 -3.32 13.41 5.94
C THR A 135 -2.17 14.12 5.24
N PRO A 136 -0.92 13.96 5.69
CA PRO A 136 0.23 14.60 5.05
C PRO A 136 0.38 14.29 3.54
N VAL A 137 -0.13 13.13 3.07
CA VAL A 137 -0.11 12.76 1.65
C VAL A 137 -1.01 13.67 0.80
N GLU A 138 -2.06 14.29 1.35
CA GLU A 138 -2.92 15.24 0.62
C GLU A 138 -2.19 16.57 0.31
N GLU A 139 -1.07 16.85 0.98
CA GLU A 139 -0.30 18.08 0.80
C GLU A 139 0.66 18.02 -0.41
N VAL A 140 0.74 16.89 -1.13
CA VAL A 140 1.71 16.62 -2.20
C VAL A 140 1.07 15.94 -3.41
#